data_AF-A0AAW0CDC1-F1
#
_entry.id   AF-A0AAW0CDC1-F1
#
_cell.length_a   1.000
_cell.length_b   1.000
_cell.length_c   1.000
_cell.angle_alpha   90.00
_cell.angle_beta   90.00
_cell.angle_gamma   90.00
#
_symmetry.space_group_name_H-M   'P 1'
#
loop_
_entity.id
_entity.type
_entity.pdbx_description
1 polymer ?
#
loop_
_entity_poly.entity_id
_entity_poly.type
_entity_poly.pdbx_seq_one_letter_code
_entity_poly.pdbx_strand_id
1 'polypeptide(L)'
;MLRQMARRGRLEAQLSDGQLKGGITGQFSEILQPGTAAGRRAAKPLSEASVAQILKVSKDLPEEDYENLLQYLQAKGQPWRSCFDLPHPNGALVLPPVVLYSRHLKIRDWTFSRFKSRKKNSRIQYKDPQDITTFCTGHIRETWQIPLHNHLQTFFLVERHKPLPFGAIVKTPYYSLPLFKTSVVAAEAISDLPALSALRFRVW
;
A
#
# COMPACT_ATOMS: atom_id res chain seq x y z
N MET A 1 30.02 -13.51 -30.43
CA MET A 1 28.56 -13.49 -30.20
C MET A 1 27.93 -14.88 -30.08
N LEU A 2 28.25 -15.87 -30.93
CA LEU A 2 27.68 -17.24 -30.88
C LEU A 2 27.74 -17.91 -29.50
N ARG A 3 28.86 -17.79 -28.77
CA ARG A 3 29.00 -18.35 -27.41
C ARG A 3 28.03 -17.73 -26.39
N GLN A 4 27.69 -16.45 -26.53
CA GLN A 4 26.74 -15.77 -25.64
C GLN A 4 25.30 -16.18 -25.96
N MET A 5 24.95 -16.31 -27.24
CA MET A 5 23.64 -16.79 -27.66
C MET A 5 23.40 -18.25 -27.27
N ALA A 6 24.39 -19.13 -27.45
CA ALA A 6 24.30 -20.52 -27.00
C ALA A 6 24.17 -20.65 -25.48
N ARG A 7 24.87 -19.81 -24.70
CA ARG A 7 24.73 -19.77 -23.24
C ARG A 7 23.34 -19.28 -22.83
N ARG A 8 22.82 -18.23 -23.48
CA ARG A 8 21.47 -17.72 -23.24
C ARG A 8 20.39 -18.76 -23.56
N GLY A 9 20.46 -19.39 -24.72
CA GLY A 9 19.49 -20.42 -25.13
C GLY A 9 19.47 -21.64 -24.21
N ARG A 10 20.64 -22.09 -23.72
CA ARG A 10 20.70 -23.15 -22.69
C ARG A 10 20.05 -22.72 -21.37
N LEU A 11 20.24 -21.47 -20.96
CA LEU A 11 19.66 -20.94 -19.73
C LEU A 11 18.14 -20.82 -19.86
N GLU A 12 17.63 -20.34 -20.99
CA GLU A 12 16.19 -20.25 -21.30
C GLU A 12 15.53 -21.64 -21.36
N ALA A 13 16.20 -22.65 -21.93
CA ALA A 13 15.72 -24.04 -21.92
C ALA A 13 15.68 -24.62 -20.49
N GLN A 14 16.76 -24.46 -19.72
CA GLN A 14 16.83 -24.95 -18.33
C GLN A 14 15.80 -24.27 -17.40
N LEU A 15 15.48 -23.01 -17.66
CA LEU A 15 14.40 -22.28 -16.99
C LEU A 15 13.02 -22.85 -17.33
N SER A 16 12.78 -23.18 -18.60
CA SER A 16 11.50 -23.71 -19.09
C SER A 16 11.24 -25.15 -18.62
N ASP A 17 12.29 -25.97 -18.57
CA ASP A 17 12.21 -27.38 -18.15
C ASP A 17 12.13 -27.57 -16.62
N GLY A 18 12.16 -26.48 -15.84
CA GLY A 18 11.98 -26.53 -14.38
C GLY A 18 13.11 -27.23 -13.61
N GLN A 19 14.24 -27.53 -14.27
CA GLN A 19 15.38 -28.25 -13.68
C GLN A 19 16.20 -27.44 -12.67
N LEU A 20 15.92 -26.15 -12.51
CA LEU A 20 16.67 -25.24 -11.62
C LEU A 20 16.10 -25.17 -10.19
N LYS A 21 15.19 -26.07 -9.80
CA LYS A 21 14.66 -26.13 -8.43
C LYS A 21 15.71 -26.73 -7.49
N GLY A 22 16.38 -25.88 -6.71
CA GLY A 22 17.18 -26.30 -5.56
C GLY A 22 18.57 -25.67 -5.39
N GLY A 23 19.01 -24.80 -6.30
CA GLY A 23 20.32 -24.13 -6.23
C GLY A 23 20.24 -22.59 -6.29
N ILE A 24 21.38 -21.93 -6.14
CA ILE A 24 21.55 -20.46 -6.25
C ILE A 24 20.97 -19.92 -7.58
N THR A 25 21.10 -20.68 -8.67
CA THR A 25 20.53 -20.35 -9.98
C THR A 25 18.99 -20.38 -10.02
N GLY A 26 18.35 -21.20 -9.18
CA GLY A 26 16.89 -21.19 -8.99
C GLY A 26 16.42 -19.91 -8.31
N GLN A 27 17.18 -19.40 -7.33
CA GLN A 27 16.87 -18.10 -6.70
C GLN A 27 17.03 -16.94 -7.68
N PHE A 28 18.06 -16.97 -8.54
CA PHE A 28 18.22 -15.98 -9.60
C PHE A 28 17.16 -16.10 -10.70
N SER A 29 16.67 -17.31 -11.01
CA SER A 29 15.55 -17.47 -11.95
C SER A 29 14.26 -16.79 -11.49
N GLU A 30 14.02 -16.78 -10.17
CA GLU A 30 12.87 -16.12 -9.55
C GLU A 30 12.97 -14.59 -9.65
N ILE A 31 14.20 -14.06 -9.66
CA ILE A 31 14.48 -12.63 -9.87
C ILE A 31 14.36 -12.25 -11.36
N LEU A 32 14.84 -13.10 -12.27
CA LEU A 32 14.88 -12.83 -13.72
C LEU A 32 13.54 -13.07 -14.43
N GLN A 33 12.64 -13.86 -13.84
CA GLN A 33 11.27 -14.06 -14.31
C GLN A 33 10.24 -13.48 -13.32
N PRO A 34 10.07 -12.15 -13.26
CA PRO A 34 9.08 -11.51 -12.38
C PRO A 34 7.61 -11.81 -12.75
N GLY A 35 7.35 -12.75 -13.68
CA GLY A 35 6.02 -13.17 -14.11
C GLY A 35 5.54 -14.52 -13.56
N THR A 36 6.43 -15.36 -13.01
CA THR A 36 6.12 -16.76 -12.64
C THR A 36 6.60 -17.14 -11.24
N ALA A 37 7.14 -16.19 -10.47
CA ALA A 37 7.32 -16.38 -9.03
C ALA A 37 5.94 -16.54 -8.37
N ALA A 38 5.73 -17.71 -7.78
CA ALA A 38 4.61 -18.10 -6.94
C ALA A 38 4.55 -17.29 -5.61
N GLY A 39 4.59 -15.96 -5.71
CA GLY A 39 4.64 -15.01 -4.59
C GLY A 39 3.47 -14.04 -4.52
N ARG A 40 2.53 -14.07 -5.47
CA ARG A 40 1.19 -13.52 -5.26
C ARG A 40 0.31 -14.64 -4.70
N ARG A 41 0.51 -14.99 -3.43
CA ARG A 41 -0.57 -15.65 -2.69
C ARG A 41 -1.73 -14.67 -2.70
N ALA A 42 -2.67 -14.86 -3.62
CA ALA A 42 -3.98 -14.21 -3.53
C ALA A 42 -4.46 -14.50 -2.10
N ALA A 43 -4.66 -13.45 -1.32
CA ALA A 43 -5.08 -13.60 0.06
C ALA A 43 -6.35 -14.45 0.05
N LYS A 44 -6.34 -15.58 0.79
CA LYS A 44 -7.50 -16.46 0.85
C LYS A 44 -8.72 -15.61 1.22
N PRO A 45 -9.84 -15.69 0.47
CA PRO A 45 -11.03 -14.96 0.82
C PRO A 45 -11.43 -15.34 2.26
N LEU A 46 -11.77 -14.33 3.04
CA LEU A 46 -12.27 -14.48 4.39
C LEU A 46 -13.63 -15.19 4.35
N SER A 47 -13.83 -16.12 5.27
CA SER A 47 -15.16 -16.68 5.54
C SER A 47 -16.04 -15.63 6.21
N GLU A 48 -17.35 -15.69 5.97
CA GLU A 48 -18.34 -14.80 6.60
C GLU A 48 -18.25 -14.81 8.13
N ALA A 49 -17.99 -15.99 8.72
CA ALA A 49 -17.77 -16.13 10.16
C ALA A 49 -16.56 -15.32 10.64
N SER A 50 -15.47 -15.30 9.86
CA SER A 50 -14.27 -14.51 10.17
C SER A 50 -14.54 -13.01 10.01
N VAL A 51 -15.32 -12.61 8.99
CA VAL A 51 -15.74 -11.21 8.81
C VAL A 51 -16.56 -10.75 10.01
N ALA A 52 -17.56 -11.52 10.43
CA ALA A 52 -18.38 -11.20 11.60
C ALA A 52 -17.55 -11.08 12.88
N GLN A 53 -16.56 -11.96 13.07
CA GLN A 53 -15.66 -11.90 14.22
C GLN A 53 -14.79 -10.63 14.21
N ILE A 54 -14.29 -10.21 13.04
CA ILE A 54 -13.52 -8.97 12.89
C ILE A 54 -14.41 -7.76 13.18
N LEU A 55 -15.61 -7.72 12.61
CA LEU A 55 -16.56 -6.62 12.82
C LEU A 55 -16.95 -6.49 14.29
N LYS A 56 -17.09 -7.61 15.02
CA LYS A 56 -17.39 -7.60 16.47
C LYS A 56 -16.30 -6.94 17.33
N VAL A 57 -15.04 -7.04 16.92
CA VAL A 57 -13.88 -6.46 17.66
C VAL A 57 -13.54 -5.05 17.14
N SER A 58 -14.10 -4.67 15.99
CA SER A 58 -13.87 -3.38 15.37
C SER A 58 -14.46 -2.25 16.20
N LYS A 59 -13.94 -1.05 16.00
CA LYS A 59 -14.39 0.17 16.69
C LYS A 59 -14.95 1.14 15.68
N ASP A 60 -15.85 2.00 16.13
CA ASP A 60 -16.41 3.06 15.31
C ASP A 60 -15.32 4.00 14.77
N LEU A 61 -15.48 4.38 13.52
CA LEU A 61 -14.65 5.36 12.84
C LEU A 61 -15.28 6.75 13.03
N PRO A 62 -14.49 7.79 13.36
CA PRO A 62 -15.00 9.16 13.37
C PRO A 62 -15.61 9.54 12.02
N GLU A 63 -16.65 10.38 12.04
CA GLU A 63 -17.41 10.76 10.84
C GLU A 63 -16.52 11.35 9.74
N GLU A 64 -15.63 12.28 10.09
CA GLU A 64 -14.66 12.88 9.16
C GLU A 64 -13.76 11.82 8.49
N ASP A 65 -13.27 10.85 9.27
CA ASP A 65 -12.40 9.78 8.76
C ASP A 65 -13.18 8.78 7.90
N TYR A 66 -14.46 8.55 8.22
CA TYR A 66 -15.38 7.72 7.44
C TYR A 66 -15.69 8.32 6.08
N GLU A 67 -16.05 9.60 6.03
CA GLU A 67 -16.31 10.31 4.77
C GLU A 67 -15.06 10.34 3.88
N ASN A 68 -13.90 10.64 4.46
CA ASN A 68 -12.62 10.61 3.76
C ASN A 68 -12.36 9.22 3.13
N LEU A 69 -12.63 8.14 3.88
CA LEU A 69 -12.45 6.77 3.40
C LEU A 69 -13.43 6.42 2.27
N LEU A 70 -14.69 6.81 2.43
CA LEU A 70 -15.71 6.62 1.42
C LEU A 70 -15.35 7.34 0.12
N GLN A 71 -14.97 8.62 0.21
CA GLN A 71 -14.53 9.43 -0.92
C GLN A 71 -13.31 8.81 -1.61
N TYR A 72 -12.34 8.32 -0.83
CA TYR A 72 -11.17 7.61 -1.38
C TYR A 72 -11.58 6.39 -2.20
N LEU A 73 -12.51 5.57 -1.69
CA LEU A 73 -12.96 4.36 -2.37
C LEU A 73 -13.75 4.69 -3.65
N GLN A 74 -14.61 5.70 -3.60
CA GLN A 74 -15.36 6.20 -4.75
C GLN A 74 -14.44 6.77 -5.83
N ALA A 75 -13.41 7.53 -5.45
CA ALA A 75 -12.40 8.05 -6.37
C ALA A 75 -11.61 6.94 -7.08
N LYS A 76 -11.50 5.75 -6.48
CA LYS A 76 -10.94 4.54 -7.12
C LYS A 76 -11.93 3.82 -8.05
N GLY A 77 -13.11 4.40 -8.29
CA GLY A 77 -14.16 3.84 -9.15
C GLY A 77 -14.92 2.69 -8.50
N GLN A 78 -14.85 2.54 -7.17
CA GLN A 78 -15.60 1.50 -6.47
C GLN A 78 -16.97 2.06 -6.04
N PRO A 79 -18.08 1.34 -6.30
CA PRO A 79 -19.43 1.85 -6.05
C PRO A 79 -19.85 1.68 -4.57
N TRP A 80 -18.96 2.05 -3.63
CA TRP A 80 -19.27 2.04 -2.21
C TRP A 80 -20.19 3.18 -1.84
N ARG A 81 -21.18 2.86 -1.00
CA ARG A 81 -22.14 3.81 -0.45
C ARG A 81 -21.92 3.98 1.06
N SER A 82 -22.31 5.16 1.56
CA SER A 82 -22.44 5.41 2.98
C SER A 82 -23.47 4.46 3.59
N CYS A 83 -23.26 4.00 4.83
CA CYS A 83 -24.25 3.23 5.57
C CYS A 83 -25.39 4.11 6.13
N PHE A 84 -25.21 5.42 6.12
CA PHE A 84 -26.18 6.38 6.64
C PHE A 84 -27.18 6.84 5.55
N ASP A 85 -26.85 6.66 4.27
CA ASP A 85 -27.66 7.11 3.12
C ASP A 85 -28.71 6.08 2.69
N LEU A 86 -29.75 5.92 3.50
CA LEU A 86 -30.87 5.02 3.22
C LEU A 86 -31.93 5.70 2.34
N PRO A 87 -32.62 4.97 1.45
CA PRO A 87 -32.57 3.52 1.22
C PRO A 87 -31.47 3.08 0.23
N HIS A 88 -30.91 1.89 0.45
CA HIS A 88 -29.94 1.29 -0.47
C HIS A 88 -30.62 0.37 -1.49
N PRO A 89 -30.15 0.34 -2.76
CA PRO A 89 -30.62 -0.64 -3.73
C PRO A 89 -30.16 -2.07 -3.36
N ASN A 90 -30.89 -3.08 -3.83
CA ASN A 90 -30.54 -4.48 -3.60
C ASN A 90 -29.12 -4.79 -4.13
N GLY A 91 -28.29 -5.41 -3.28
CA GLY A 91 -26.91 -5.75 -3.63
C GLY A 91 -25.92 -4.58 -3.59
N ALA A 92 -26.30 -3.42 -3.04
CA ALA A 92 -25.39 -2.30 -2.86
C ALA A 92 -24.19 -2.68 -1.97
N LEU A 93 -23.01 -2.19 -2.34
CA LEU A 93 -21.82 -2.25 -1.49
C LEU A 93 -21.86 -1.10 -0.50
N VAL A 94 -22.06 -1.42 0.77
CA VAL A 94 -22.15 -0.44 1.86
C VAL A 94 -20.88 -0.50 2.69
N LEU A 95 -20.24 0.65 2.90
CA LEU A 95 -19.04 0.73 3.72
C LEU A 95 -19.43 0.67 5.21
N PRO A 96 -18.96 -0.33 5.99
CA PRO A 96 -19.25 -0.38 7.41
C PRO A 96 -18.61 0.81 8.14
N PRO A 97 -19.26 1.39 9.16
CA PRO A 97 -18.74 2.53 9.94
C PRO A 97 -17.70 2.11 10.99
N VAL A 98 -17.23 0.86 10.94
CA VAL A 98 -16.32 0.29 11.93
C VAL A 98 -15.03 -0.20 11.29
N VAL A 99 -13.93 -0.04 12.02
CA VAL A 99 -12.60 -0.46 11.58
C VAL A 99 -11.82 -1.17 12.68
N LEU A 100 -10.92 -2.06 12.28
CA LEU A 100 -9.94 -2.63 13.19
C LEU A 100 -8.69 -1.73 13.24
N TYR A 101 -8.43 -1.13 14.41
CA TYR A 101 -7.25 -0.30 14.63
C TYR A 101 -6.02 -1.16 14.88
N SER A 102 -4.97 -0.97 14.08
CA SER A 102 -3.70 -1.66 14.27
C SER A 102 -2.62 -0.72 14.81
N ARG A 103 -2.02 -1.08 15.95
CA ARG A 103 -0.88 -0.34 16.51
C ARG A 103 0.41 -0.61 15.73
N HIS A 104 0.59 -1.86 15.33
CA HIS A 104 1.74 -2.36 14.59
C HIS A 104 1.24 -3.26 13.49
N LEU A 105 1.64 -2.95 12.27
CA LEU A 105 1.30 -3.75 11.12
C LEU A 105 2.58 -4.28 10.50
N LYS A 106 2.73 -5.61 10.51
CA LYS A 106 3.83 -6.27 9.82
C LYS A 106 3.36 -6.69 8.43
N ILE A 107 4.00 -6.16 7.40
CA ILE A 107 3.75 -6.56 6.02
C ILE A 107 5.07 -7.05 5.43
N ARG A 108 5.13 -8.36 5.15
CA ARG A 108 6.39 -9.04 4.82
C ARG A 108 7.42 -8.82 5.94
N ASP A 109 8.59 -8.29 5.61
CA ASP A 109 9.66 -7.99 6.56
C ASP A 109 9.59 -6.57 7.15
N TRP A 110 8.61 -5.78 6.71
CA TRP A 110 8.47 -4.39 7.12
C TRP A 110 7.45 -4.25 8.25
N THR A 111 7.83 -3.51 9.28
CA THR A 111 6.92 -3.18 10.39
C THR A 111 6.57 -1.71 10.33
N PHE A 112 5.29 -1.44 10.07
CA PHE A 112 4.70 -0.11 10.10
C PHE A 112 4.08 0.17 11.46
N SER A 113 4.17 1.41 11.91
CA SER A 113 3.57 1.84 13.17
C SER A 113 3.13 3.29 13.12
N ARG A 114 2.20 3.65 13.98
CA ARG A 114 1.77 5.05 14.15
C ARG A 114 2.93 5.94 14.62
N PHE A 115 2.92 7.19 14.20
CA PHE A 115 3.94 8.19 14.57
C PHE A 115 4.09 8.34 16.09
N LYS A 116 2.96 8.42 16.82
CA LYS A 116 2.93 8.49 18.28
C LYS A 116 3.53 7.25 18.98
N SER A 117 3.56 6.10 18.31
CA SER A 117 4.09 4.85 18.88
C SER A 117 5.57 4.66 18.55
N ARG A 118 5.97 4.76 17.28
CA ARG A 118 7.38 4.73 16.87
C ARG A 118 7.63 5.62 15.64
N LYS A 119 8.24 6.77 15.86
CA LYS A 119 8.56 7.77 14.82
C LYS A 119 9.28 7.17 13.59
N LYS A 120 10.30 6.33 13.80
CA LYS A 120 11.11 5.74 12.72
C LYS A 120 10.29 4.90 11.74
N ASN A 121 9.33 4.12 12.24
CA ASN A 121 8.55 3.16 11.45
C ASN A 121 7.21 3.73 10.94
N SER A 122 6.99 5.02 11.15
CA SER A 122 5.78 5.72 10.73
C SER A 122 5.94 6.49 9.42
N ARG A 123 7.18 6.79 9.01
CA ARG A 123 7.44 7.55 7.78
C ARG A 123 7.24 6.66 6.57
N ILE A 124 6.41 7.12 5.65
CA ILE A 124 6.13 6.40 4.40
C ILE A 124 6.16 7.34 3.20
N GLN A 125 6.44 6.76 2.05
CA GLN A 125 6.25 7.36 0.74
C GLN A 125 5.08 6.65 0.05
N TYR A 126 4.18 7.41 -0.55
CA TYR A 126 3.00 6.88 -1.22
C TYR A 126 2.69 7.72 -2.46
N LYS A 127 1.84 7.20 -3.34
CA LYS A 127 1.36 7.93 -4.51
C LYS A 127 0.10 8.70 -4.14
N ASP A 128 -0.02 9.94 -4.61
CA ASP A 128 -1.24 10.70 -4.40
C ASP A 128 -2.42 9.94 -5.06
N PRO A 129 -3.54 9.73 -4.36
CA PRO A 129 -4.70 9.09 -4.96
C PRO A 129 -5.29 9.86 -6.14
N GLN A 130 -5.17 11.20 -6.14
CA GLN A 130 -5.66 12.06 -7.22
C GLN A 130 -4.67 12.12 -8.39
N ASP A 131 -3.37 12.07 -8.09
CA ASP A 131 -2.31 12.07 -9.10
C ASP A 131 -1.32 10.91 -8.89
N ILE A 132 -1.48 9.89 -9.73
CA ILE A 132 -0.69 8.65 -9.68
C ILE A 132 0.79 8.87 -10.00
N THR A 133 1.13 10.01 -10.63
CA THR A 133 2.50 10.34 -11.04
C THR A 133 3.30 10.96 -9.90
N THR A 134 2.63 11.66 -8.97
CA THR A 134 3.30 12.32 -7.85
C THR A 134 3.45 11.39 -6.66
N PHE A 135 4.67 11.40 -6.10
CA PHE A 135 4.98 10.73 -4.85
C PHE A 135 4.94 11.73 -3.72
N CYS A 136 4.14 11.43 -2.72
CA CYS A 136 4.04 12.16 -1.47
C CYS A 136 4.80 11.44 -0.36
N THR A 137 5.23 12.17 0.65
CA THR A 137 5.73 11.60 1.90
C THR A 137 4.92 12.10 3.08
N GLY A 138 4.89 11.31 4.14
CA GLY A 138 4.20 11.67 5.36
C GLY A 138 4.49 10.68 6.47
N HIS A 139 3.79 10.84 7.59
CA HIS A 139 3.80 9.88 8.68
C HIS A 139 2.42 9.27 8.92
N ILE A 140 2.42 7.97 9.24
CA ILE A 140 1.21 7.23 9.57
C ILE A 140 0.65 7.78 10.88
N ARG A 141 -0.49 8.45 10.79
CA ARG A 141 -1.30 8.84 11.96
C ARG A 141 -1.98 7.59 12.50
N GLU A 142 -2.70 6.89 11.62
CA GLU A 142 -3.48 5.70 11.98
C GLU A 142 -3.41 4.60 10.92
N THR A 143 -3.64 3.36 11.37
CA THR A 143 -3.70 2.18 10.52
C THR A 143 -5.02 1.48 10.78
N TRP A 144 -5.79 1.30 9.72
CA TRP A 144 -7.10 0.66 9.77
C TRP A 144 -7.10 -0.60 8.94
N GLN A 145 -7.82 -1.62 9.41
CA GLN A 145 -8.09 -2.82 8.64
C GLN A 145 -9.59 -3.04 8.54
N ILE A 146 -10.07 -3.24 7.32
CA ILE A 146 -11.50 -3.30 7.02
C ILE A 146 -11.74 -4.49 6.09
N PRO A 147 -12.68 -5.39 6.43
CA PRO A 147 -13.08 -6.45 5.53
C PRO A 147 -13.90 -5.86 4.38
N LEU A 148 -13.35 -5.88 3.17
CA LEU A 148 -14.00 -5.38 1.96
C LEU A 148 -13.95 -6.48 0.89
N HIS A 149 -15.11 -6.86 0.33
CA HIS A 149 -15.25 -7.97 -0.63
C HIS A 149 -14.57 -9.27 -0.15
N ASN A 150 -14.85 -9.69 1.09
CA ASN A 150 -14.25 -10.88 1.69
C ASN A 150 -12.71 -10.84 1.76
N HIS A 151 -12.08 -9.67 1.70
CA HIS A 151 -10.65 -9.50 1.90
C HIS A 151 -10.38 -8.45 2.96
N LEU A 152 -9.42 -8.74 3.86
CA LEU A 152 -8.96 -7.74 4.82
C LEU A 152 -8.08 -6.74 4.09
N GLN A 153 -8.61 -5.53 3.87
CA GLN A 153 -7.86 -4.44 3.28
C GLN A 153 -7.27 -3.56 4.39
N THR A 154 -6.06 -3.06 4.17
CA THR A 154 -5.39 -2.18 5.13
C THR A 154 -5.26 -0.78 4.54
N PHE A 155 -5.67 0.21 5.32
CA PHE A 155 -5.61 1.64 5.00
C PHE A 155 -4.67 2.33 5.97
N PHE A 156 -3.92 3.31 5.46
CA PHE A 156 -3.13 4.21 6.28
C PHE A 156 -3.70 5.62 6.14
N LEU A 157 -4.04 6.21 7.29
CA LEU A 157 -4.28 7.63 7.40
C LEU A 157 -2.94 8.33 7.59
N VAL A 158 -2.59 9.23 6.67
CA VAL A 158 -1.25 9.81 6.59
C VAL A 158 -1.33 11.32 6.72
N GLU A 159 -0.59 11.86 7.67
CA GLU A 159 -0.34 13.29 7.74
C GLU A 159 0.78 13.64 6.74
N ARG A 160 0.46 14.51 5.76
CA ARG A 160 1.39 14.90 4.70
C ARG A 160 2.52 15.76 5.27
N HIS A 161 3.74 15.46 4.85
CA HIS A 161 4.85 16.38 5.08
C HIS A 161 4.74 17.59 4.16
N LYS A 162 5.15 18.76 4.65
CA LYS A 162 5.17 19.99 3.86
C LYS A 162 6.32 19.96 2.86
N PRO A 163 6.06 20.13 1.55
CA PRO A 163 7.13 20.21 0.58
C PRO A 163 7.99 21.44 0.85
N LEU A 164 9.30 21.32 0.62
CA LEU A 164 10.17 22.49 0.67
C LEU A 164 9.90 23.41 -0.52
N PRO A 165 10.01 24.74 -0.35
CA PRO A 165 9.94 25.66 -1.48
C PRO A 165 11.11 25.40 -2.43
N PHE A 166 10.90 25.62 -3.73
CA PHE A 166 11.86 25.29 -4.79
C PHE A 166 13.27 25.85 -4.51
N GLY A 167 13.38 27.12 -4.10
CA GLY A 167 14.65 27.75 -3.78
C GLY A 167 15.43 27.10 -2.62
N ALA A 168 14.73 26.42 -1.70
CA ALA A 168 15.37 25.65 -0.63
C ALA A 168 15.78 24.26 -1.12
N ILE A 169 14.97 23.62 -1.99
CA ILE A 169 15.28 22.31 -2.57
C ILE A 169 16.61 22.36 -3.33
N VAL A 170 16.85 23.40 -4.14
CA VAL A 170 18.10 23.55 -4.93
C VAL A 170 19.35 23.60 -4.04
N LYS A 171 19.21 24.06 -2.79
CA LYS A 171 20.31 24.12 -1.81
C LYS A 171 20.55 22.78 -1.12
N THR A 172 19.68 21.78 -1.31
CA THR A 172 19.85 20.46 -0.70
C THR A 172 20.90 19.64 -1.45
N PRO A 173 21.67 18.78 -0.76
CA PRO A 173 22.67 17.92 -1.41
C PRO A 173 22.04 16.85 -2.32
N TYR A 174 20.71 16.70 -2.29
CA TYR A 174 19.98 15.67 -3.03
C TYR A 174 19.33 16.19 -4.31
N TYR A 175 19.33 17.50 -4.57
CA TYR A 175 18.70 18.08 -5.77
C TYR A 175 19.32 17.54 -7.07
N SER A 176 20.64 17.35 -7.08
CA SER A 176 21.38 16.80 -8.23
C SER A 176 21.30 15.28 -8.36
N LEU A 177 20.62 14.58 -7.43
CA LEU A 177 20.61 13.12 -7.33
C LEU A 177 19.19 12.55 -7.51
N PRO A 178 18.57 12.65 -8.70
CA PRO A 178 17.18 12.24 -8.93
C PRO A 178 16.94 10.73 -8.78
N LEU A 179 18.00 9.90 -8.81
CA LEU A 179 17.89 8.45 -8.62
C LEU A 179 17.71 8.03 -7.16
N PHE A 180 18.05 8.91 -6.21
CA PHE A 180 17.73 8.67 -4.81
C PHE A 180 16.24 8.95 -4.62
N LYS A 181 15.46 7.90 -4.30
CA LYS A 181 14.02 7.98 -3.99
C LYS A 181 13.77 8.68 -2.63
N THR A 182 14.39 9.83 -2.43
CA THR A 182 14.37 10.61 -1.20
C THR A 182 13.74 11.96 -1.50
N SER A 183 12.70 12.32 -0.75
CA SER A 183 12.11 13.65 -0.80
C SER A 183 12.57 14.42 0.43
N VAL A 184 13.14 15.60 0.21
CA VAL A 184 13.46 16.52 1.31
C VAL A 184 12.23 17.35 1.60
N VAL A 185 11.81 17.35 2.85
CA VAL A 185 10.57 17.99 3.31
C VAL A 185 10.88 18.91 4.48
N ALA A 186 9.99 19.87 4.73
CA ALA A 186 10.09 20.70 5.91
C ALA A 186 9.89 19.85 7.19
N ALA A 187 10.41 20.32 8.31
CA ALA A 187 10.24 19.65 9.60
C ALA A 187 8.79 19.70 10.10
N GLU A 188 8.05 20.73 9.68
CA GLU A 188 6.63 20.92 10.00
C GLU A 188 5.74 20.11 9.05
N ALA A 189 4.68 19.52 9.61
CA ALA A 189 3.62 18.91 8.82
C ALA A 189 2.76 20.00 8.18
N ILE A 190 2.10 19.66 7.05
CA ILE A 190 1.05 20.53 6.52
C ILE A 190 -0.13 20.45 7.50
N SER A 191 -0.70 21.58 7.88
CA SER A 191 -1.89 21.68 8.73
C SER A 191 -3.20 21.30 8.03
N ASP A 192 -3.12 20.81 6.80
CA ASP A 192 -4.28 20.44 5.98
C ASP A 192 -4.77 19.04 6.37
N LEU A 193 -6.02 18.73 5.98
CA LEU A 193 -6.68 17.46 6.26
C LEU A 193 -5.77 16.26 5.93
N PRO A 194 -5.74 15.23 6.79
CA PRO A 194 -4.89 14.07 6.57
C PRO A 194 -5.29 13.36 5.27
N ALA A 195 -4.30 12.99 4.47
CA ALA A 195 -4.55 12.27 3.23
C ALA A 195 -4.71 10.78 3.52
N LEU A 196 -5.75 10.18 2.95
CA LEU A 196 -5.91 8.74 2.98
C LEU A 196 -5.11 8.08 1.86
N SER A 197 -4.35 7.08 2.25
CA SER A 197 -3.67 6.20 1.32
C SER A 197 -4.05 4.76 1.63
N ALA A 198 -4.68 4.07 0.69
CA ALA A 198 -4.81 2.62 0.79
C ALA A 198 -3.60 1.96 0.15
N LEU A 199 -3.00 1.02 0.86
CA LEU A 199 -2.07 0.11 0.24
C LEU A 199 -2.84 -0.92 -0.59
N ARG A 200 -3.00 -0.64 -1.89
CA ARG A 200 -2.99 -1.72 -2.88
C ARG A 200 -1.55 -1.91 -3.31
N PHE A 201 -0.88 -2.92 -2.76
CA PHE A 201 0.46 -3.28 -3.21
C PHE A 201 0.45 -3.60 -4.71
N ARG A 202 0.92 -2.66 -5.53
CA ARG A 202 1.72 -2.96 -6.72
C ARG A 202 3.17 -2.73 -6.32
N VAL A 203 3.81 -3.77 -5.76
CA VAL A 203 5.26 -3.77 -5.59
C VAL A 203 5.85 -4.04 -6.98
N TRP A 204 6.68 -3.11 -7.45
CA TRP A 204 7.63 -3.34 -8.53
C TRP A 204 8.83 -4.11 -7.98
#